data_AF-A0A818LYY4-F1
#
_entry.id   AF-A0A818LYY4-F1
#
_cell.length_a   1.000
_cell.length_b   1.000
_cell.length_c   1.000
_cell.angle_alpha   90.00
_cell.angle_beta   90.00
_cell.angle_gamma   90.00
#
_symmetry.space_group_name_H-M   'P 1'
#
loop_
_entity.id
_entity.type
_entity.pdbx_description
1 polymer ?
#
loop_
_entity_poly.entity_id
_entity_poly.type
_entity_poly.pdbx_seq_one_letter_code
_entity_poly.pdbx_strand_id
1 'polypeptide(L)'
;PLSDSEKSQNLMSCFNVNETRREIIVNCKTSATRFFNYDHVFGFQTRQQDVYKVVVSPIVDDVLKGYSSTIFAYGQTGSGKTHTMLGKFPMDKTSKDSVSNYMRMIE
;
A
#
# COMPACT_ATOMS: atom_id res chain seq x y z
N PRO A 1 -5.67 3.50 -7.40
CA PRO A 1 -6.47 3.68 -8.62
C PRO A 1 -7.65 4.59 -8.28
N LEU A 2 -8.19 5.34 -9.24
CA LEU A 2 -9.36 6.18 -8.98
C LEU A 2 -10.55 5.30 -8.60
N SER A 3 -11.28 5.71 -7.55
CA SER A 3 -12.54 5.10 -7.15
C SER A 3 -13.64 5.37 -8.18
N ASP A 4 -14.70 4.57 -8.18
CA ASP A 4 -15.77 4.72 -9.16
C ASP A 4 -16.56 6.02 -8.98
N SER A 5 -16.62 6.55 -7.74
CA SER A 5 -17.14 7.89 -7.45
C SER A 5 -16.28 9.00 -8.04
N GLU A 6 -14.95 8.82 -8.08
CA GLU A 6 -14.04 9.83 -8.67
C GLU A 6 -14.04 9.76 -10.20
N LYS A 7 -14.16 8.55 -10.77
CA LYS A 7 -14.32 8.37 -12.22
C LYS A 7 -15.60 9.01 -12.74
N SER A 8 -16.71 8.84 -12.03
CA SER A 8 -18.00 9.44 -12.43
C SER A 8 -18.01 10.96 -12.36
N GLN A 9 -17.15 11.53 -11.52
CA GLN A 9 -16.93 12.98 -11.40
C GLN A 9 -15.90 13.53 -12.40
N ASN A 10 -15.38 12.72 -13.33
CA ASN A 10 -14.32 13.10 -14.28
C ASN A 10 -13.10 13.75 -13.60
N LEU A 11 -12.74 13.25 -12.42
CA LEU A 11 -11.56 13.73 -11.71
C LEU A 11 -10.29 13.14 -12.34
N MET A 12 -9.31 14.02 -12.55
CA MET A 12 -7.98 13.65 -13.03
C MET A 12 -7.05 13.33 -11.86
N SER A 13 -6.15 12.36 -12.04
CA SER A 13 -5.12 12.07 -11.04
C SER A 13 -4.23 13.30 -10.82
N CYS A 14 -4.13 13.75 -9.57
CA CYS A 14 -3.23 14.85 -9.18
C CYS A 14 -1.81 14.38 -8.86
N PHE A 15 -1.53 13.08 -8.95
CA PHE A 15 -0.22 12.52 -8.70
C PHE A 15 0.19 11.53 -9.79
N ASN A 16 1.50 11.45 -10.02
CA ASN A 16 2.16 10.50 -10.90
C ASN A 16 3.21 9.73 -10.09
N VAL A 17 3.39 8.46 -10.42
CA VAL A 17 4.25 7.53 -9.68
C VAL A 17 5.33 7.05 -10.62
N ASN A 18 6.59 7.22 -10.21
CA ASN A 18 7.75 6.64 -10.87
C ASN A 18 8.37 5.58 -9.97
N GLU A 19 8.06 4.31 -10.22
CA GLU A 19 8.53 3.19 -9.40
C GLU A 19 10.05 3.00 -9.51
N THR A 20 10.64 3.18 -10.70
CA THR A 20 12.09 3.03 -10.93
C THR A 20 12.91 4.08 -10.19
N ARG A 21 12.42 5.33 -10.17
CA ARG A 21 13.06 6.43 -9.45
C ARG A 21 12.64 6.52 -7.98
N ARG A 22 11.66 5.69 -7.56
CA ARG A 22 11.05 5.71 -6.22
C ARG A 22 10.55 7.10 -5.83
N GLU A 23 9.88 7.74 -6.77
CA GLU A 23 9.45 9.13 -6.69
C GLU A 23 7.93 9.26 -6.92
N ILE A 24 7.28 10.07 -6.10
CA ILE A 24 5.90 10.52 -6.29
C ILE A 24 5.93 11.99 -6.70
N ILE A 25 5.29 12.29 -7.83
CA ILE A 25 5.17 13.63 -8.39
C ILE A 25 3.75 14.10 -8.14
N VAL A 26 3.58 15.18 -7.38
CA VAL A 26 2.28 15.79 -7.09
C VAL A 26 2.11 17.05 -7.93
N ASN A 27 1.16 17.00 -8.87
CA ASN A 27 0.82 18.09 -9.75
C ASN A 27 -0.21 19.00 -9.06
N CYS A 28 0.21 20.21 -8.70
CA CYS A 28 -0.69 21.23 -8.15
C CYS A 28 -1.23 22.13 -9.28
N LYS A 29 -2.54 22.41 -9.27
CA LYS A 29 -3.15 23.33 -10.24
C LYS A 29 -2.74 24.80 -10.03
N THR A 30 -2.43 25.16 -8.79
CA THR A 30 -2.21 26.55 -8.33
C THR A 30 -0.78 26.82 -7.85
N SER A 31 0.05 25.79 -7.75
CA SER A 31 1.40 25.85 -7.17
C SER A 31 2.38 25.01 -7.99
N ALA A 32 3.67 25.17 -7.75
CA ALA A 32 4.70 24.35 -8.38
C ALA A 32 4.50 22.84 -8.07
N THR A 33 4.79 22.00 -9.05
CA THR A 33 4.84 20.55 -8.92
C THR A 33 5.84 20.15 -7.84
N ARG A 34 5.43 19.22 -6.96
CA ARG A 34 6.26 18.73 -5.85
C ARG A 34 6.72 17.31 -6.12
N PHE A 35 7.95 17.03 -5.71
CA PHE A 35 8.59 15.73 -5.86
C PHE A 35 8.88 15.15 -4.47
N PHE A 36 8.49 13.91 -4.24
CA PHE A 36 8.70 13.20 -2.97
C PHE A 36 9.40 11.89 -3.25
N ASN A 37 10.50 11.63 -2.53
CA ASN A 37 11.26 10.39 -2.66
C ASN A 37 11.01 9.48 -1.46
N TYR A 38 10.90 8.18 -1.71
CA TYR A 38 10.65 7.16 -0.69
C TYR A 38 11.55 5.94 -0.93
N ASP A 39 11.62 5.04 0.04
CA ASP A 39 12.38 3.79 -0.10
C ASP A 39 11.76 2.84 -1.12
N HIS A 40 10.43 2.84 -1.17
CA HIS A 40 9.63 2.12 -2.15
C HIS A 40 8.39 2.93 -2.52
N VAL A 41 8.06 2.94 -3.81
CA VAL A 41 6.83 3.54 -4.33
C VAL A 41 6.13 2.51 -5.20
N PHE A 42 4.84 2.32 -4.95
CA PHE A 42 4.01 1.34 -5.66
C PHE A 42 2.96 2.07 -6.50
N GLY A 43 2.91 1.76 -7.79
CA GLY A 43 1.93 2.31 -8.71
C GLY A 43 0.56 1.63 -8.60
N PHE A 44 -0.38 2.10 -9.42
CA PHE A 44 -1.76 1.61 -9.37
C PHE A 44 -1.94 0.16 -9.83
N GLN A 45 -0.95 -0.40 -10.53
CA GLN A 45 -1.00 -1.77 -11.05
C GLN A 45 -0.33 -2.78 -10.10
N THR A 46 0.35 -2.30 -9.05
CA THR A 46 1.01 -3.15 -8.07
C THR A 46 0.00 -3.98 -7.31
N ARG A 47 0.27 -5.28 -7.15
CA ARG A 47 -0.58 -6.20 -6.41
C ARG A 47 -0.11 -6.33 -4.96
N GLN A 48 -1.02 -6.76 -4.09
CA GLN A 48 -0.73 -7.03 -2.68
C GLN A 48 0.46 -7.97 -2.47
N GLN A 49 0.55 -9.01 -3.30
CA GLN A 49 1.66 -9.98 -3.24
C GLN A 49 3.01 -9.32 -3.53
N ASP A 50 3.05 -8.32 -4.40
CA ASP A 50 4.28 -7.62 -4.76
C ASP A 50 4.72 -6.72 -3.59
N VAL A 51 3.78 -6.01 -2.97
CA VAL A 51 4.03 -5.21 -1.75
C VAL A 51 4.54 -6.10 -0.61
N TYR A 52 3.92 -7.27 -0.41
CA TYR A 52 4.35 -8.22 0.61
C TYR A 52 5.79 -8.70 0.38
N LYS A 53 6.13 -9.10 -0.85
CA LYS A 53 7.48 -9.60 -1.18
C LYS A 53 8.55 -8.55 -0.95
N VAL A 54 8.27 -7.29 -1.32
CA VAL A 54 9.27 -6.21 -1.24
C VAL A 54 9.43 -5.69 0.19
N VAL A 55 8.32 -5.46 0.91
CA VAL A 55 8.34 -4.78 2.22
C VAL A 55 8.26 -5.76 3.38
N VAL A 56 7.38 -6.76 3.29
CA VAL A 56 7.00 -7.59 4.44
C VAL A 56 7.92 -8.81 4.57
N SER A 57 8.33 -9.43 3.47
CA SER A 57 9.23 -10.59 3.49
C SER A 57 10.51 -10.37 4.32
N PRO A 58 11.30 -9.30 4.13
CA PRO A 58 12.50 -9.08 4.94
C PRO A 58 12.18 -8.85 6.42
N ILE A 59 11.04 -8.21 6.71
CA ILE A 59 10.59 -7.96 8.08
C ILE A 59 10.24 -9.28 8.79
N VAL A 60 9.59 -10.20 8.08
CA VAL A 60 9.27 -11.53 8.62
C VAL A 60 10.55 -12.30 8.95
N ASP A 61 11.56 -12.24 8.08
CA ASP A 61 12.86 -12.88 8.33
C ASP A 61 13.53 -12.32 9.59
N ASP A 62 13.41 -11.02 9.85
CA ASP A 62 13.95 -10.40 11.06
C ASP A 62 13.17 -10.80 12.31
N VAL A 63 11.84 -10.92 12.22
CA VAL A 63 11.02 -11.46 13.32
C VAL A 63 11.42 -12.90 13.65
N LEU A 64 11.69 -13.73 12.65
CA LEU A 64 12.15 -15.11 12.85
C LEU A 64 13.54 -15.20 13.50
N LYS A 65 14.39 -14.18 13.33
CA LYS A 65 15.67 -14.05 14.02
C LYS A 65 15.53 -13.55 15.47
N GLY A 66 14.31 -13.23 15.91
CA GLY A 66 14.03 -12.75 17.27
C GLY A 66 14.00 -11.23 17.40
N TYR A 67 13.93 -10.47 16.31
CA TYR A 67 13.77 -9.02 16.36
C TYR A 67 12.29 -8.61 16.46
N SER A 68 12.00 -7.61 17.28
CA SER A 68 10.67 -6.99 17.32
C SER A 68 10.51 -6.05 16.13
N SER A 69 9.63 -6.40 15.20
CA SER A 69 9.30 -5.56 14.05
C SER A 69 7.86 -5.03 14.13
N THR A 70 7.60 -3.88 13.53
CA THR A 70 6.27 -3.26 13.53
C THR A 70 5.99 -2.64 12.17
N ILE A 71 4.79 -2.93 11.63
CA ILE A 71 4.31 -2.37 10.36
C ILE A 71 3.05 -1.57 10.66
N PHE A 72 3.03 -0.31 10.23
CA PHE A 72 1.89 0.58 10.40
C PHE A 72 1.45 1.14 9.05
N ALA A 73 0.14 1.15 8.81
CA ALA A 73 -0.44 1.75 7.61
C ALA A 73 -1.08 3.09 7.98
N TYR A 74 -0.68 4.18 7.31
CA TYR A 74 -1.19 5.53 7.55
C TYR A 74 -1.74 6.15 6.25
N GLY A 75 -2.63 7.13 6.39
CA GLY A 75 -3.27 7.82 5.25
C GLY A 75 -4.72 8.20 5.55
N GLN A 76 -5.38 8.91 4.63
CA GLN A 76 -6.77 9.33 4.77
C GLN A 76 -7.76 8.15 4.73
N THR A 77 -9.00 8.34 5.19
CA THR A 77 -10.08 7.35 5.02
C THR A 77 -10.29 7.00 3.54
N GLY A 78 -10.50 5.72 3.23
CA GLY A 78 -10.65 5.23 1.86
C GLY A 78 -9.33 5.06 1.08
N SER A 79 -8.16 5.39 1.66
CA SER A 79 -6.86 5.26 0.97
C SER A 79 -6.32 3.83 0.86
N GLY A 80 -7.04 2.83 1.39
CA GLY A 80 -6.65 1.42 1.29
C GLY A 80 -5.81 0.85 2.45
N LYS A 81 -5.64 1.55 3.59
CA LYS A 81 -4.90 1.03 4.77
C LYS A 81 -5.33 -0.39 5.18
N THR A 82 -6.62 -0.58 5.46
CA THR A 82 -7.19 -1.87 5.86
C THR A 82 -7.06 -2.92 4.75
N HIS A 83 -7.27 -2.50 3.50
CA HIS A 83 -7.09 -3.38 2.35
C HIS A 83 -5.64 -3.88 2.29
N THR A 84 -4.63 -3.01 2.38
CA THR A 84 -3.21 -3.38 2.37
C THR A 84 -2.83 -4.31 3.53
N MET A 85 -3.32 -4.05 4.75
CA MET A 85 -2.96 -4.85 5.93
C MET A 85 -3.67 -6.20 6.02
N LEU A 86 -4.96 -6.27 5.68
CA LEU A 86 -5.78 -7.47 5.88
C LEU A 86 -6.08 -8.22 4.57
N GLY A 87 -5.82 -7.60 3.42
CA GLY A 87 -6.22 -8.14 2.13
C GLY A 87 -7.75 -8.16 1.95
N LYS A 88 -8.24 -9.03 1.06
CA LYS A 88 -9.67 -9.32 0.95
C LYS A 88 -10.03 -10.28 2.07
N PHE A 89 -10.99 -9.90 2.93
CA PHE A 89 -11.50 -10.79 3.97
C PHE A 89 -11.95 -12.11 3.33
N PRO A 90 -11.46 -13.27 3.82
CA PRO A 90 -11.97 -14.55 3.38
C PRO A 90 -13.37 -14.74 3.95
N MET A 91 -14.39 -14.38 3.18
CA MET A 91 -15.69 -15.04 3.25
C MET A 91 -15.66 -16.30 2.36
N ASP A 92 -14.63 -17.12 2.51
CA ASP A 92 -14.67 -18.50 2.04
C ASP A 92 -13.73 -19.36 2.91
N LYS A 93 -14.32 -20.34 3.59
CA LYS A 93 -13.60 -21.39 4.30
C LYS A 93 -13.25 -22.46 3.28
N THR A 94 -12.11 -22.38 2.62
CA THR A 94 -11.41 -23.58 2.12
C THR A 94 -10.00 -23.24 1.63
N SER A 95 -9.05 -24.07 2.06
CA SER A 95 -7.64 -24.09 1.69
C SER A 95 -6.68 -23.19 2.49
N LYS A 96 -5.51 -23.76 2.74
CA LYS A 96 -4.52 -23.43 3.77
C LYS A 96 -3.62 -22.29 3.33
N ASP A 97 -3.87 -21.07 3.81
CA ASP A 97 -2.87 -19.99 3.83
C ASP A 97 -2.76 -19.43 5.25
N SER A 98 -2.08 -20.19 6.12
CA SER A 98 -1.93 -19.91 7.55
C SER A 98 -1.11 -18.65 7.89
N VAL A 99 -0.74 -17.82 6.92
CA VAL A 99 0.16 -16.67 7.10
C VAL A 99 -0.59 -15.33 7.17
N SER A 100 -1.86 -15.26 6.75
CA SER A 100 -2.58 -13.99 6.65
C SER A 100 -3.06 -13.38 7.98
N ASN A 101 -2.78 -14.04 9.12
CA ASN A 101 -3.29 -13.65 10.45
C ASN A 101 -2.32 -12.82 11.31
N TYR A 102 -1.13 -12.46 10.81
CA TYR A 102 -0.11 -11.80 11.65
C TYR A 102 -0.11 -10.26 11.58
N MET A 103 -0.94 -9.64 10.76
CA MET A 103 -1.08 -8.18 10.72
C MET A 103 -2.30 -7.72 11.52
N ARG A 104 -2.19 -7.77 12.86
CA ARG A 104 -3.17 -7.13 13.73
C ARG A 104 -2.83 -5.64 13.85
N MET A 105 -3.76 -4.79 13.42
CA MET A 105 -3.68 -3.34 13.63
C MET A 105 -3.73 -3.07 15.14
N ILE A 106 -2.81 -2.24 15.64
CA ILE A 106 -3.04 -1.54 16.92
C ILE A 106 -3.87 -0.31 16.55
N GLU A 107 -5.09 -0.23 17.09
CA GLU A 107 -5.92 0.99 17.06
C GLU A 107 -5.32 2.08 17.97
#